data_AF-A0A0U5F5C3-F1
#
_entry.id   AF-A0A0U5F5C3-F1
#
_cell.length_a   1.000
_cell.length_b   1.000
_cell.length_c   1.000
_cell.angle_alpha   90.00
_cell.angle_beta   90.00
_cell.angle_gamma   90.00
#
_symmetry.space_group_name_H-M   'P 1'
#
loop_
_entity.id
_entity.type
_entity.pdbx_description
1 polymer ?
#
loop_
_entity_poly.entity_id
_entity_poly.type
_entity_poly.pdbx_seq_one_letter_code
_entity_poly.pdbx_strand_id
1 'polypeptide(L)'
;MRNRLDLRSRAALNRAEYRITSDRMIDIRLGSGPAGNFDAAHLKAIHQHLFGEIYEWAGHTRNERPVVDGRPVEPIEFMTKGSTTFLPGSRLDRGLAEAFRPIRDPDVLKGSNVELFSAVAGRVMSELNFVHPFREGNGRVQEAFIATLGQKYGHDVDFSVITKPRMLAASIAGADDPANPAMRHLVEDATDRGRVAALRTAFEHLRQQGAEPLAQDVRTARPGEQITGVLVATDTHSSSVNTGKGIIVVPTQDLGRQKAAAGDNVTVTVKSGFSAAAADRTAQEKPATSQRAASYWSGQVQKGQGARSSPAGVMKEPDAPAAKLRGPKLR
;
A
#
# COMPACT_ATOMS: atom_id res chain seq x y z
N MET A 1 19.82 -9.25 -2.88
CA MET A 1 20.02 -8.79 -1.49
C MET A 1 20.47 -9.99 -0.67
N ARG A 2 21.42 -9.83 0.26
CA ARG A 2 21.82 -10.90 1.18
C ARG A 2 20.61 -11.31 2.03
N ASN A 3 20.43 -12.61 2.26
CA ASN A 3 19.28 -13.18 2.96
C ASN A 3 19.65 -14.51 3.63
N ARG A 4 18.97 -14.84 4.72
CA ARG A 4 19.17 -16.05 5.53
C ARG A 4 18.77 -17.35 4.81
N LEU A 5 18.01 -17.25 3.72
CA LEU A 5 17.54 -18.39 2.92
C LEU A 5 18.56 -18.84 1.86
N ASP A 6 19.71 -18.17 1.81
CA ASP A 6 20.78 -18.34 0.83
C ASP A 6 20.34 -18.23 -0.65
N LEU A 7 19.19 -17.60 -0.90
CA LEU A 7 18.63 -17.47 -2.25
C LEU A 7 19.39 -16.41 -3.05
N ARG A 8 19.96 -16.81 -4.18
CA ARG A 8 20.70 -15.91 -5.09
C ARG A 8 19.84 -15.36 -6.24
N SER A 9 18.79 -16.07 -6.65
CA SER A 9 17.85 -15.60 -7.67
C SER A 9 16.86 -14.59 -7.09
N ARG A 10 16.74 -13.42 -7.72
CA ARG A 10 15.73 -12.40 -7.35
C ARG A 10 14.31 -12.96 -7.43
N ALA A 11 14.02 -13.77 -8.45
CA ALA A 11 12.70 -14.39 -8.60
C ALA A 11 12.40 -15.35 -7.44
N ALA A 12 13.38 -16.17 -7.04
CA ALA A 12 13.22 -17.10 -5.93
C ALA A 12 13.07 -16.37 -4.59
N LEU A 13 13.92 -15.37 -4.34
CA LEU A 13 13.85 -14.56 -3.12
C LEU A 13 12.51 -13.85 -3.01
N ASN A 14 12.02 -13.22 -4.09
CA ASN A 14 10.73 -12.54 -4.07
C ASN A 14 9.56 -13.49 -3.75
N ARG A 15 9.57 -14.73 -4.27
CA ARG A 15 8.56 -15.74 -3.94
C ARG A 15 8.63 -16.19 -2.49
N ALA A 16 9.83 -16.43 -1.98
CA ALA A 16 10.04 -16.84 -0.59
C ALA A 16 9.67 -15.73 0.39
N GLU A 17 10.15 -14.51 0.15
CA GLU A 17 9.75 -13.30 0.89
C GLU A 17 8.24 -13.17 0.97
N TYR A 18 7.58 -13.27 -0.19
CA TYR A 18 6.14 -13.16 -0.26
C TYR A 18 5.47 -14.20 0.65
N ARG A 19 5.81 -15.49 0.48
CA ARG A 19 5.18 -16.56 1.25
C ARG A 19 5.35 -16.36 2.75
N ILE A 20 6.59 -16.14 3.18
CA ILE A 20 6.92 -15.97 4.61
C ILE A 20 6.20 -14.73 5.17
N THR A 21 6.28 -13.58 4.49
CA THR A 21 5.64 -12.35 4.99
C THR A 21 4.11 -12.46 5.02
N SER A 22 3.49 -13.21 4.10
CA SER A 22 2.05 -13.46 4.13
C SER A 22 1.63 -14.34 5.29
N ASP A 23 2.39 -15.40 5.59
CA ASP A 23 2.13 -16.25 6.76
C ASP A 23 2.27 -15.41 8.05
N ARG A 24 3.31 -14.57 8.15
CA ARG A 24 3.51 -13.68 9.30
C ARG A 24 2.45 -12.59 9.44
N MET A 25 1.86 -12.13 8.33
CA MET A 25 0.72 -11.22 8.34
C MET A 25 -0.55 -11.90 8.88
N ILE A 26 -0.73 -13.20 8.62
CA ILE A 26 -1.83 -13.99 9.20
C ILE A 26 -1.67 -14.06 10.72
N ASP A 27 -0.46 -14.29 11.23
CA ASP A 27 -0.20 -14.30 12.69
C ASP A 27 -0.68 -12.99 13.33
N ILE A 28 -0.35 -11.83 12.73
CA ILE A 28 -0.80 -10.51 13.20
C ILE A 28 -2.33 -10.43 13.19
N ARG A 29 -2.98 -10.87 12.11
CA ARG A 29 -4.44 -10.87 11.99
C ARG A 29 -5.14 -11.75 13.02
N LEU A 30 -4.49 -12.82 13.45
CA LEU A 30 -4.99 -13.74 14.48
C LEU A 30 -4.59 -13.30 15.90
N GLY A 31 -4.01 -12.11 16.07
CA GLY A 31 -3.61 -11.57 17.38
C GLY A 31 -2.32 -12.17 17.95
N SER A 32 -1.56 -12.93 17.14
CA SER A 32 -0.27 -13.52 17.50
C SER A 32 0.93 -12.68 17.02
N GLY A 33 0.67 -11.44 16.60
CA GLY A 33 1.70 -10.47 16.23
C GLY A 33 2.44 -9.88 17.43
N PRO A 34 3.52 -9.12 17.19
CA PRO A 34 4.19 -8.38 18.26
C PRO A 34 3.25 -7.36 18.89
N ALA A 35 3.22 -7.29 20.21
CA ALA A 35 2.50 -6.26 20.95
C ALA A 35 3.34 -4.98 21.06
N GLY A 36 2.67 -3.82 21.19
CA GLY A 36 3.36 -2.55 21.40
C GLY A 36 2.42 -1.35 21.51
N ASN A 37 3.02 -0.15 21.58
CA ASN A 37 2.32 1.11 21.85
C ASN A 37 2.13 1.99 20.60
N PHE A 38 2.30 1.41 19.40
CA PHE A 38 2.27 2.14 18.12
C PHE A 38 3.30 3.26 18.03
N ASP A 39 4.51 2.97 18.48
CA ASP A 39 5.69 3.80 18.37
C ASP A 39 6.74 3.17 17.43
N ALA A 40 7.93 3.78 17.36
CA ALA A 40 9.03 3.27 16.56
C ALA A 40 9.47 1.86 16.97
N ALA A 41 9.41 1.53 18.26
CA ALA A 41 9.76 0.20 18.76
C ALA A 41 8.76 -0.84 18.27
N HIS A 42 7.46 -0.53 18.31
CA HIS A 42 6.43 -1.40 17.75
C HIS A 42 6.57 -1.58 16.23
N LEU A 43 6.84 -0.50 15.49
CA LEU A 43 7.08 -0.58 14.04
C LEU A 43 8.28 -1.48 13.70
N LYS A 44 9.39 -1.35 14.46
CA LYS A 44 10.57 -2.21 14.34
C LYS A 44 10.25 -3.67 14.69
N ALA A 45 9.46 -3.91 15.74
CA ALA A 45 9.03 -5.26 16.12
C ALA A 45 8.19 -5.92 15.03
N ILE A 46 7.27 -5.18 14.39
CA ILE A 46 6.51 -5.67 13.23
C ILE A 46 7.44 -6.00 12.08
N HIS A 47 8.41 -5.14 11.76
CA HIS A 47 9.40 -5.45 10.72
C HIS A 47 10.20 -6.72 11.06
N GLN A 48 10.63 -6.89 12.32
CA GLN A 48 11.33 -8.11 12.74
C GLN A 48 10.45 -9.34 12.59
N HIS A 49 9.18 -9.26 12.98
CA HIS A 49 8.21 -10.36 12.84
C HIS A 49 8.02 -10.78 11.39
N LEU A 50 7.86 -9.80 10.48
CA LEU A 50 7.63 -10.09 9.06
C LEU A 50 8.89 -10.61 8.35
N PHE A 51 10.07 -10.08 8.69
CA PHE A 51 11.28 -10.28 7.89
C PHE A 51 12.42 -11.02 8.60
N GLY A 52 12.28 -11.36 9.87
CA GLY A 52 13.35 -11.93 10.70
C GLY A 52 13.93 -13.24 10.17
N GLU A 53 13.09 -14.06 9.52
CA GLU A 53 13.51 -15.30 8.86
C GLU A 53 14.24 -15.07 7.53
N ILE A 54 14.08 -13.89 6.93
CA ILE A 54 14.61 -13.57 5.60
C ILE A 54 15.89 -12.75 5.74
N TYR A 55 15.91 -11.78 6.65
CA TYR A 55 16.93 -10.75 6.72
C TYR A 55 17.54 -10.64 8.12
N GLU A 56 18.86 -10.61 8.21
CA GLU A 56 19.57 -10.43 9.48
C GLU A 56 19.39 -9.02 10.06
N TRP A 57 19.17 -8.03 9.20
CA TRP A 57 18.91 -6.65 9.57
C TRP A 57 17.43 -6.35 9.85
N ALA A 58 16.55 -7.37 9.83
CA ALA A 58 15.15 -7.16 10.14
C ALA A 58 14.98 -6.52 11.54
N GLY A 59 13.99 -5.63 11.67
CA GLY A 59 13.79 -4.85 12.89
C GLY A 59 14.73 -3.65 13.04
N HIS A 60 15.71 -3.45 12.15
CA HIS A 60 16.60 -2.30 12.17
C HIS A 60 16.23 -1.27 11.11
N THR A 61 16.17 0.00 11.51
CA THR A 61 16.01 1.11 10.57
C THR A 61 17.27 1.28 9.73
N ARG A 62 17.14 1.92 8.57
CA ARG A 62 18.23 2.02 7.58
C ARG A 62 19.37 2.95 8.01
N ASN A 63 19.18 3.81 9.02
CA ASN A 63 20.25 4.60 9.63
C ASN A 63 21.06 3.81 10.69
N GLU A 64 20.59 2.64 11.11
CA GLU A 64 21.30 1.78 12.06
C GLU A 64 22.35 0.90 11.36
N ARG A 65 23.28 0.36 12.16
CA ARG A 65 24.41 -0.49 11.74
C ARG A 65 24.27 -1.94 12.23
N PRO A 66 23.23 -2.70 11.82
CA PRO A 66 23.10 -4.10 12.22
C PRO A 66 24.25 -4.95 11.63
N VAL A 67 24.48 -6.11 12.24
CA VAL A 67 25.48 -7.08 11.77
C VAL A 67 24.82 -8.02 10.75
N VAL A 68 25.43 -8.13 9.57
CA VAL A 68 25.03 -9.04 8.49
C VAL A 68 26.26 -9.82 8.06
N ASP A 69 26.20 -11.16 8.04
CA ASP A 69 27.33 -12.08 7.84
C ASP A 69 28.55 -11.73 8.73
N GLY A 70 28.30 -11.42 10.00
CA GLY A 70 29.35 -11.10 10.97
C GLY A 70 30.00 -9.72 10.79
N ARG A 71 29.49 -8.86 9.90
CA ARG A 71 30.02 -7.50 9.69
C ARG A 71 28.93 -6.42 9.85
N PRO A 72 29.22 -5.28 10.48
CA PRO A 72 28.27 -4.16 10.49
C PRO A 72 28.05 -3.62 9.08
N VAL A 73 26.79 -3.36 8.73
CA VAL A 73 26.45 -2.69 7.46
C VAL A 73 26.42 -1.18 7.63
N GLU A 74 26.72 -0.44 6.57
CA GLU A 74 26.68 1.03 6.61
C GLU A 74 25.23 1.56 6.67
N PRO A 75 25.01 2.71 7.34
CA PRO A 75 23.77 3.46 7.28
C PRO A 75 23.46 3.93 5.86
N ILE A 76 22.17 3.99 5.51
CA ILE A 76 21.68 4.56 4.26
C ILE A 76 21.13 5.94 4.55
N GLU A 77 21.84 6.99 4.13
CA GLU A 77 21.41 8.37 4.34
C GLU A 77 20.30 8.78 3.37
N PHE A 78 20.50 8.56 2.07
CA PHE A 78 19.56 8.97 1.03
C PHE A 78 18.97 7.76 0.32
N MET A 79 17.68 7.83 0.02
CA MET A 79 16.97 6.81 -0.75
C MET A 79 15.88 7.47 -1.57
N THR A 80 15.69 6.98 -2.79
CA THR A 80 14.71 7.47 -3.74
C THR A 80 13.91 6.30 -4.31
N LYS A 81 12.69 6.58 -4.76
CA LYS A 81 11.86 5.64 -5.50
C LYS A 81 11.08 6.40 -6.57
N GLY A 82 11.40 6.15 -7.84
CA GLY A 82 10.90 7.00 -8.93
C GLY A 82 11.42 8.42 -8.77
N SER A 83 10.51 9.40 -8.82
CA SER A 83 10.82 10.82 -8.60
C SER A 83 10.78 11.25 -7.13
N THR A 84 10.38 10.37 -6.21
CA THR A 84 10.23 10.71 -4.79
C THR A 84 11.52 10.44 -4.02
N THR A 85 12.00 11.44 -3.28
CA THR A 85 13.10 11.32 -2.32
C THR A 85 12.54 11.16 -0.91
N PHE A 86 13.01 10.15 -0.18
CA PHE A 86 12.60 9.91 1.20
C PHE A 86 13.38 10.78 2.18
N LEU A 87 12.88 10.88 3.41
CA LEU A 87 13.51 11.62 4.49
C LEU A 87 14.99 11.21 4.66
N PRO A 88 15.97 12.11 4.87
CA PRO A 88 17.34 11.69 5.14
C PRO A 88 17.47 10.78 6.39
N GLY A 89 18.39 9.80 6.34
CA GLY A 89 18.61 8.79 7.38
C GLY A 89 18.90 9.41 8.75
N SER A 90 19.69 10.48 8.76
CA SER A 90 19.98 11.32 9.93
C SER A 90 18.75 11.93 10.61
N ARG A 91 17.60 11.96 9.95
CA ARG A 91 16.35 12.54 10.47
C ARG A 91 15.28 11.50 10.84
N LEU A 92 15.58 10.20 10.74
CA LEU A 92 14.58 9.14 10.92
C LEU A 92 13.89 9.16 12.27
N ASP A 93 14.61 9.36 13.37
CA ASP A 93 14.01 9.37 14.72
C ASP A 93 12.98 10.49 14.88
N ARG A 94 13.32 11.70 14.41
CA ARG A 94 12.40 12.83 14.39
C ARG A 94 11.23 12.57 13.45
N GLY A 95 11.48 12.00 12.27
CA GLY A 95 10.45 11.68 11.30
C GLY A 95 9.43 10.67 11.84
N LEU A 96 9.89 9.62 12.52
CA LEU A 96 9.03 8.64 13.17
C LEU A 96 8.20 9.26 14.29
N ALA A 97 8.80 10.13 15.11
CA ALA A 97 8.06 10.85 16.15
C ALA A 97 6.93 11.71 15.58
N GLU A 98 7.16 12.40 14.46
CA GLU A 98 6.12 13.17 13.76
C GLU A 98 5.05 12.28 13.12
N ALA A 99 5.46 11.16 12.51
CA ALA A 99 4.54 10.21 11.88
C ALA A 99 3.57 9.60 12.89
N PHE A 100 4.00 9.35 14.13
CA PHE A 100 3.17 8.79 15.19
C PHE A 100 2.46 9.85 16.05
N ARG A 101 2.75 11.14 15.86
CA ARG A 101 2.09 12.24 16.58
C ARG A 101 0.55 12.16 16.56
N PRO A 102 -0.14 11.80 15.46
CA PRO A 102 -1.60 11.68 15.44
C PRO A 102 -2.18 10.63 16.40
N ILE A 103 -1.40 9.62 16.77
CA ILE A 103 -1.84 8.47 17.56
C ILE A 103 -1.09 8.36 18.90
N ARG A 104 -0.36 9.41 19.28
CA ARG A 104 0.38 9.46 20.55
C ARG A 104 -0.54 9.44 21.75
N ASP A 105 -1.70 10.11 21.62
CA ASP A 105 -2.79 10.00 22.57
C ASP A 105 -3.67 8.79 22.19
N PRO A 106 -3.70 7.71 22.99
CA PRO A 106 -4.50 6.53 22.67
C PRO A 106 -6.01 6.80 22.68
N ASP A 107 -6.49 7.86 23.32
CA ASP A 107 -7.92 8.16 23.37
C ASP A 107 -8.44 8.78 22.06
N VAL A 108 -7.55 9.27 21.17
CA VAL A 108 -7.92 9.86 19.86
C VAL A 108 -8.76 8.92 18.99
N LEU A 109 -8.50 7.60 19.07
CA LEU A 109 -9.18 6.60 18.25
C LEU A 109 -10.23 5.79 19.02
N LYS A 110 -10.40 6.05 20.33
CA LYS A 110 -11.33 5.30 21.17
C LYS A 110 -12.77 5.58 20.76
N GLY A 111 -13.50 4.53 20.38
CA GLY A 111 -14.88 4.66 19.89
C GLY A 111 -15.00 5.40 18.55
N SER A 112 -13.89 5.53 17.80
CA SER A 112 -13.89 6.18 16.49
C SER A 112 -14.77 5.45 15.48
N ASN A 113 -15.41 6.20 14.58
CA ASN A 113 -16.03 5.64 13.38
C ASN A 113 -14.98 5.45 12.27
N VAL A 114 -15.37 4.79 11.17
CA VAL A 114 -14.47 4.52 10.03
C VAL A 114 -13.89 5.80 9.45
N GLU A 115 -14.67 6.89 9.42
CA GLU A 115 -14.21 8.18 8.88
C GLU A 115 -13.05 8.76 9.69
N LEU A 116 -13.22 8.89 11.00
CA LEU A 116 -12.20 9.41 11.90
C LEU A 116 -10.97 8.50 11.93
N PHE A 117 -11.19 7.18 12.03
CA PHE A 117 -10.10 6.21 11.97
C PHE A 117 -9.29 6.36 10.68
N SER A 118 -9.95 6.40 9.52
CA SER A 118 -9.29 6.50 8.22
C SER A 118 -8.54 7.82 8.03
N ALA A 119 -9.07 8.92 8.59
CA ALA A 119 -8.39 10.21 8.56
C ALA A 119 -7.07 10.17 9.36
N VAL A 120 -7.11 9.64 10.59
CA VAL A 120 -5.94 9.54 11.47
C VAL A 120 -4.93 8.52 10.92
N ALA A 121 -5.38 7.31 10.60
CA ALA A 121 -4.55 6.23 10.06
C ALA A 121 -3.95 6.59 8.69
N GLY A 122 -4.73 7.24 7.82
CA GLY A 122 -4.25 7.74 6.53
C GLY A 122 -3.15 8.78 6.70
N ARG A 123 -3.25 9.68 7.69
CA ARG A 123 -2.18 10.62 8.02
C ARG A 123 -0.92 9.90 8.49
N VAL A 124 -1.03 8.96 9.44
CA VAL A 124 0.11 8.16 9.93
C VAL A 124 0.78 7.42 8.76
N MET A 125 0.00 6.79 7.89
CA MET A 125 0.52 6.03 6.74
C MET A 125 1.23 6.92 5.71
N SER A 126 0.70 8.12 5.45
CA SER A 126 1.34 9.10 4.54
C SER A 126 2.69 9.58 5.10
N GLU A 127 2.75 9.91 6.38
CA GLU A 127 4.00 10.33 7.04
C GLU A 127 5.03 9.19 7.05
N LEU A 128 4.61 7.95 7.38
CA LEU A 128 5.50 6.78 7.34
C LEU A 128 6.02 6.48 5.93
N ASN A 129 5.23 6.76 4.90
CA ASN A 129 5.64 6.63 3.50
C ASN A 129 6.80 7.57 3.15
N PHE A 130 6.75 8.80 3.64
CA PHE A 130 7.82 9.78 3.47
C PHE A 130 9.06 9.45 4.31
N VAL A 131 8.89 9.01 5.56
CA VAL A 131 9.98 8.62 6.46
C VAL A 131 10.78 7.44 5.89
N HIS A 132 10.08 6.42 5.38
CA HIS A 132 10.67 5.23 4.75
C HIS A 132 11.81 4.61 5.58
N PRO A 133 11.52 4.12 6.80
CA PRO A 133 12.53 3.86 7.82
C PRO A 133 13.40 2.62 7.59
N PHE A 134 12.97 1.65 6.76
CA PHE A 134 13.68 0.38 6.57
C PHE A 134 14.38 0.28 5.21
N ARG A 135 15.34 -0.65 5.10
CA ARG A 135 16.10 -0.93 3.85
C ARG A 135 15.21 -1.53 2.75
N GLU A 136 14.25 -2.36 3.14
CA GLU A 136 13.24 -2.98 2.28
C GLU A 136 12.02 -3.33 3.15
N GLY A 137 10.85 -3.55 2.54
CA GLY A 137 9.67 -4.03 3.27
C GLY A 137 8.76 -2.96 3.88
N ASN A 138 9.06 -1.68 3.68
CA ASN A 138 8.33 -0.54 4.27
C ASN A 138 6.80 -0.62 4.07
N GLY A 139 6.32 -0.88 2.85
CA GLY A 139 4.88 -0.96 2.57
C GLY A 139 4.19 -2.08 3.36
N ARG A 140 4.79 -3.28 3.40
CA ARG A 140 4.24 -4.43 4.16
C ARG A 140 4.19 -4.16 5.67
N VAL A 141 5.19 -3.46 6.20
CA VAL A 141 5.21 -3.06 7.62
C VAL A 141 4.15 -1.99 7.91
N GLN A 142 3.96 -1.01 7.02
CA GLN A 142 2.92 0.00 7.18
C GLN A 142 1.51 -0.63 7.15
N GLU A 143 1.24 -1.50 6.18
CA GLU A 143 -0.03 -2.23 6.08
C GLU A 143 -0.31 -3.04 7.36
N ALA A 144 0.69 -3.79 7.86
CA ALA A 144 0.60 -4.52 9.13
C ALA A 144 0.36 -3.59 10.32
N PHE A 145 1.08 -2.47 10.39
CA PHE A 145 0.96 -1.51 11.48
C PHE A 145 -0.44 -0.88 11.52
N ILE A 146 -0.97 -0.45 10.38
CA ILE A 146 -2.32 0.13 10.29
C ILE A 146 -3.40 -0.92 10.54
N ALA A 147 -3.22 -2.17 10.09
CA ALA A 147 -4.14 -3.26 10.42
C ALA A 147 -4.16 -3.58 11.93
N THR A 148 -2.99 -3.61 12.57
CA THR A 148 -2.88 -3.79 14.02
C THR A 148 -3.50 -2.62 14.79
N LEU A 149 -3.33 -1.39 14.29
CA LEU A 149 -3.98 -0.19 14.82
C LEU A 149 -5.50 -0.29 14.73
N GLY A 150 -6.02 -0.71 13.58
CA GLY A 150 -7.44 -0.96 13.38
C GLY A 150 -8.00 -1.95 14.40
N GLN A 151 -7.37 -3.13 14.52
CA GLN A 151 -7.81 -4.16 15.46
C GLN A 151 -7.92 -3.66 16.89
N LYS A 152 -6.93 -2.88 17.37
CA LYS A 152 -6.98 -2.32 18.73
C LYS A 152 -8.18 -1.40 18.95
N TYR A 153 -8.58 -0.66 17.92
CA TYR A 153 -9.68 0.32 18.00
C TYR A 153 -11.00 -0.17 17.39
N GLY A 154 -11.11 -1.47 17.11
CA GLY A 154 -12.35 -2.11 16.65
C GLY A 154 -12.64 -1.98 15.15
N HIS A 155 -11.63 -1.69 14.33
CA HIS A 155 -11.73 -1.59 12.87
C HIS A 155 -11.02 -2.77 12.20
N ASP A 156 -11.68 -3.42 11.24
CA ASP A 156 -11.04 -4.44 10.40
C ASP A 156 -10.51 -3.75 9.13
N VAL A 157 -9.20 -3.85 8.91
CA VAL A 157 -8.52 -3.17 7.78
C VAL A 157 -7.97 -4.23 6.83
N ASP A 158 -8.54 -4.29 5.64
CA ASP A 158 -8.20 -5.23 4.59
C ASP A 158 -7.51 -4.54 3.41
N PHE A 159 -6.18 -4.45 3.45
CA PHE A 159 -5.40 -3.94 2.31
C PHE A 159 -5.42 -4.85 1.08
N SER A 160 -5.99 -6.07 1.14
CA SER A 160 -6.06 -6.96 -0.03
C SER A 160 -6.98 -6.43 -1.14
N VAL A 161 -7.86 -5.48 -0.82
CA VAL A 161 -8.71 -4.78 -1.80
C VAL A 161 -8.09 -3.50 -2.36
N ILE A 162 -6.87 -3.15 -1.93
CA ILE A 162 -6.16 -1.97 -2.43
C ILE A 162 -5.20 -2.39 -3.54
N THR A 163 -5.42 -1.85 -4.74
CA THR A 163 -4.59 -2.18 -5.90
C THR A 163 -3.26 -1.41 -5.89
N LYS A 164 -2.28 -1.93 -6.64
CA LYS A 164 -0.95 -1.32 -6.69
C LYS A 164 -0.97 0.08 -7.31
N PRO A 165 -1.65 0.31 -8.46
CA PRO A 165 -1.74 1.66 -9.01
C PRO A 165 -2.36 2.65 -8.03
N ARG A 166 -3.39 2.22 -7.29
CA ARG A 166 -4.02 3.06 -6.28
C ARG A 166 -3.08 3.41 -5.13
N MET A 167 -2.37 2.42 -4.57
CA MET A 167 -1.39 2.65 -3.51
C MET A 167 -0.31 3.65 -3.95
N LEU A 168 0.19 3.48 -5.17
CA LEU A 168 1.18 4.38 -5.74
C LEU A 168 0.60 5.80 -5.92
N ALA A 169 -0.60 5.92 -6.51
CA ALA A 169 -1.25 7.21 -6.73
C ALA A 169 -1.49 7.96 -5.41
N ALA A 170 -1.99 7.27 -4.38
CA ALA A 170 -2.20 7.86 -3.06
C ALA A 170 -0.87 8.27 -2.39
N SER A 171 0.20 7.49 -2.57
CA SER A 171 1.51 7.82 -2.03
C SER A 171 2.13 9.04 -2.70
N ILE A 172 2.01 9.17 -4.02
CA ILE A 172 2.47 10.35 -4.77
C ILE A 172 1.66 11.58 -4.35
N ALA A 173 0.33 11.47 -4.35
CA ALA A 173 -0.55 12.57 -3.98
C ALA A 173 -0.27 13.09 -2.55
N GLY A 174 -0.02 12.21 -1.59
CA GLY A 174 0.33 12.59 -0.22
C GLY A 174 1.75 13.17 -0.07
N ALA A 175 2.69 12.77 -0.95
CA ALA A 175 4.03 13.36 -1.00
C ALA A 175 4.02 14.77 -1.60
N ASP A 176 3.19 14.99 -2.62
CA ASP A 176 3.04 16.29 -3.30
C ASP A 176 2.24 17.29 -2.43
N ASP A 177 1.20 16.81 -1.76
CA ASP A 177 0.35 17.60 -0.85
C ASP A 177 -0.03 16.78 0.39
N PRO A 178 0.55 17.06 1.58
CA PRO A 178 0.21 16.36 2.82
C PRO A 178 -1.26 16.50 3.24
N ALA A 179 -2.00 17.49 2.73
CA ALA A 179 -3.43 17.65 2.98
C ALA A 179 -4.31 16.87 2.00
N ASN A 180 -3.72 16.22 0.99
CA ASN A 180 -4.46 15.48 -0.02
C ASN A 180 -5.20 14.29 0.62
N PRO A 181 -6.51 14.10 0.33
CA PRO A 181 -7.31 13.07 0.98
C PRO A 181 -7.04 11.66 0.44
N ALA A 182 -6.19 11.47 -0.57
CA ALA A 182 -6.01 10.18 -1.24
C ALA A 182 -5.62 9.04 -0.30
N MET A 183 -4.72 9.27 0.66
CA MET A 183 -4.32 8.23 1.62
C MET A 183 -5.44 7.92 2.63
N ARG A 184 -6.15 8.94 3.12
CA ARG A 184 -7.37 8.76 3.94
C ARG A 184 -8.38 7.89 3.19
N HIS A 185 -8.67 8.25 1.94
CA HIS A 185 -9.59 7.53 1.08
C HIS A 185 -9.14 6.10 0.81
N LEU A 186 -7.85 5.85 0.68
CA LEU A 186 -7.31 4.50 0.53
C LEU A 186 -7.57 3.66 1.78
N VAL A 187 -7.29 4.20 2.97
CA VAL A 187 -7.56 3.50 4.24
C VAL A 187 -9.06 3.29 4.44
N GLU A 188 -9.90 4.26 4.08
CA GLU A 188 -11.36 4.12 4.15
C GLU A 188 -11.87 2.97 3.28
N ASP A 189 -11.33 2.80 2.09
CA ASP A 189 -11.69 1.66 1.21
C ASP A 189 -11.23 0.31 1.74
N ALA A 190 -10.15 0.29 2.53
CA ALA A 190 -9.68 -0.91 3.20
C ALA A 190 -10.45 -1.20 4.50
N THR A 191 -11.20 -0.23 5.04
CA THR A 191 -11.80 -0.34 6.39
C THR A 191 -13.32 -0.41 6.36
N ASP A 192 -13.99 0.36 5.50
CA ASP A 192 -15.44 0.34 5.39
C ASP A 192 -15.92 -0.99 4.79
N ARG A 193 -16.72 -1.75 5.54
CA ARG A 193 -17.20 -3.07 5.13
C ARG A 193 -17.95 -3.05 3.79
N GLY A 194 -18.74 -2.01 3.53
CA GLY A 194 -19.47 -1.86 2.28
C GLY A 194 -18.54 -1.60 1.10
N ARG A 195 -17.54 -0.73 1.29
CA ARG A 195 -16.52 -0.43 0.26
C ARG A 195 -15.64 -1.64 -0.02
N VAL A 196 -15.19 -2.35 1.00
CA VAL A 196 -14.43 -3.60 0.87
C VAL A 196 -15.21 -4.62 0.06
N ALA A 197 -16.50 -4.83 0.38
CA ALA A 197 -17.37 -5.75 -0.38
C ALA A 197 -17.50 -5.33 -1.85
N ALA A 198 -17.74 -4.04 -2.12
CA ALA A 198 -17.87 -3.51 -3.47
C ALA A 198 -16.57 -3.69 -4.29
N LEU A 199 -15.40 -3.48 -3.68
CA LEU A 199 -14.11 -3.73 -4.33
C LEU A 199 -13.87 -5.21 -4.62
N ARG A 200 -14.25 -6.11 -3.71
CA ARG A 200 -14.17 -7.56 -3.94
C ARG A 200 -15.04 -7.98 -5.12
N THR A 201 -16.27 -7.49 -5.19
CA THR A 201 -17.17 -7.75 -6.32
C THR A 201 -16.60 -7.20 -7.63
N ALA A 202 -16.02 -5.99 -7.62
CA ALA A 202 -15.34 -5.44 -8.79
C ALA A 202 -14.14 -6.32 -9.23
N PHE A 203 -13.36 -6.84 -8.27
CA PHE A 203 -12.25 -7.74 -8.56
C PHE A 203 -12.70 -9.08 -9.14
N GLU A 204 -13.82 -9.62 -8.68
CA GLU A 204 -14.41 -10.85 -9.24
C GLU A 204 -14.83 -10.66 -10.70
N HIS A 205 -15.54 -9.58 -11.01
CA HIS A 205 -15.92 -9.24 -12.38
C HIS A 205 -14.70 -9.05 -13.29
N LEU A 206 -13.67 -8.35 -12.81
CA LEU A 206 -12.42 -8.18 -13.56
C LEU A 206 -11.75 -9.53 -13.87
N ARG A 207 -11.72 -10.46 -12.91
CA ARG A 207 -11.17 -11.80 -13.14
C ARG A 207 -11.99 -12.61 -14.14
N GLN A 208 -13.32 -12.51 -14.10
CA GLN A 208 -14.20 -13.16 -15.08
C GLN A 208 -13.95 -12.65 -16.50
N GLN A 209 -13.51 -11.39 -16.64
CA GLN A 209 -13.10 -10.78 -17.91
C GLN A 209 -11.63 -11.04 -18.27
N GLY A 210 -10.92 -11.89 -17.51
CA GLY A 210 -9.52 -12.23 -17.75
C GLY A 210 -8.51 -11.14 -17.35
N ALA A 211 -8.94 -10.10 -16.63
CA ALA A 211 -8.07 -9.06 -16.11
C ALA A 211 -7.50 -9.42 -14.73
N GLU A 212 -6.27 -8.97 -14.45
CA GLU A 212 -5.67 -9.03 -13.11
C GLU A 212 -6.08 -7.78 -12.31
N PRO A 213 -6.99 -7.87 -11.32
CA PRO A 213 -7.56 -6.69 -10.68
C PRO A 213 -6.54 -5.84 -9.94
N LEU A 214 -5.56 -6.48 -9.29
CA LEU A 214 -4.52 -5.80 -8.52
C LEU A 214 -3.55 -4.98 -9.39
N ALA A 215 -3.57 -5.21 -10.70
CA ALA A 215 -2.81 -4.44 -11.68
C ALA A 215 -3.60 -3.25 -12.27
N GLN A 216 -4.90 -3.13 -11.97
CA GLN A 216 -5.76 -2.03 -12.41
C GLN A 216 -5.83 -0.94 -11.34
N ASP A 217 -6.04 0.32 -11.74
CA ASP A 217 -6.43 1.35 -10.78
C ASP A 217 -7.91 1.19 -10.46
N VAL A 218 -8.22 0.76 -9.23
CA VAL A 218 -9.59 0.49 -8.79
C VAL A 218 -9.83 1.17 -7.47
N ARG A 219 -10.88 2.00 -7.40
CA ARG A 219 -11.33 2.61 -6.16
C ARG A 219 -12.84 2.71 -6.08
N THR A 220 -13.36 2.87 -4.87
CA THR A 220 -14.75 3.30 -4.73
C THR A 220 -14.87 4.80 -4.93
N ALA A 221 -16.05 5.24 -5.34
CA ALA A 221 -16.39 6.65 -5.47
C ALA A 221 -16.55 7.33 -4.10
N ARG A 222 -16.51 8.66 -4.10
CA ARG A 222 -16.78 9.49 -2.92
C ARG A 222 -18.11 10.22 -3.06
N PRO A 223 -18.86 10.46 -1.97
CA PRO A 223 -20.05 11.30 -2.02
C PRO A 223 -19.74 12.65 -2.65
N GLY A 224 -20.60 13.09 -3.57
CA GLY A 224 -20.44 14.32 -4.35
C GLY A 224 -19.62 14.19 -5.62
N GLU A 225 -18.88 13.09 -5.84
CA GLU A 225 -18.17 12.88 -7.11
C GLU A 225 -19.15 12.67 -8.27
N GLN A 226 -18.81 13.24 -9.43
CA GLN A 226 -19.43 12.94 -10.70
C GLN A 226 -18.50 12.02 -11.50
N ILE A 227 -18.97 10.82 -11.81
CA ILE A 227 -18.20 9.78 -12.49
C ILE A 227 -18.78 9.57 -13.88
N THR A 228 -17.98 9.84 -14.91
CA THR A 228 -18.35 9.60 -16.31
C THR A 228 -17.45 8.54 -16.92
N GLY A 229 -18.05 7.58 -17.62
CA GLY A 229 -17.30 6.51 -18.28
C GLY A 229 -18.20 5.41 -18.80
N VAL A 230 -17.59 4.27 -19.13
CA VAL A 230 -18.28 3.07 -19.63
C VAL A 230 -18.59 2.16 -18.46
N LEU A 231 -19.84 1.76 -18.30
CA LEU A 231 -20.26 0.77 -17.31
C LEU A 231 -19.69 -0.60 -17.71
N VAL A 232 -18.88 -1.23 -16.85
CA VAL A 232 -18.22 -2.51 -17.15
C VAL A 232 -18.84 -3.70 -16.43
N ALA A 233 -19.47 -3.46 -15.28
CA ALA A 233 -20.19 -4.47 -14.51
C ALA A 233 -21.20 -3.81 -13.57
N THR A 234 -22.31 -4.49 -13.32
CA THR A 234 -23.37 -4.04 -12.42
C THR A 234 -23.86 -5.21 -11.60
N ASP A 235 -23.89 -5.04 -10.28
CA ASP A 235 -24.56 -5.93 -9.35
C ASP A 235 -25.67 -5.18 -8.58
N THR A 236 -26.36 -5.84 -7.66
CA THR A 236 -27.48 -5.26 -6.89
C THR A 236 -27.10 -4.08 -5.99
N HIS A 237 -25.83 -3.95 -5.62
CA HIS A 237 -25.31 -3.02 -4.62
C HIS A 237 -24.23 -2.09 -5.17
N SER A 238 -23.37 -2.58 -6.06
CA SER A 238 -22.27 -1.84 -6.64
C SER A 238 -22.16 -2.01 -8.15
N SER A 239 -21.58 -1.01 -8.79
CA SER A 239 -21.38 -0.97 -10.24
C SER A 239 -20.00 -0.42 -10.54
N SER A 240 -19.31 -1.01 -11.51
CA SER A 240 -17.97 -0.60 -11.91
C SER A 240 -18.03 0.26 -13.18
N VAL A 241 -17.47 1.47 -13.12
CA VAL A 241 -17.39 2.39 -14.26
C VAL A 241 -15.93 2.57 -14.67
N ASN A 242 -15.60 2.22 -15.91
CA ASN A 242 -14.29 2.49 -16.49
C ASN A 242 -14.25 3.92 -17.03
N THR A 243 -13.44 4.76 -16.40
CA THR A 243 -13.28 6.19 -16.74
C THR A 243 -12.19 6.46 -17.79
N GLY A 244 -11.53 5.41 -18.30
CA GLY A 244 -10.33 5.51 -19.12
C GLY A 244 -9.05 5.76 -18.33
N LYS A 245 -9.14 6.32 -17.11
CA LYS A 245 -8.01 6.48 -16.18
C LYS A 245 -7.91 5.36 -15.14
N GLY A 246 -9.03 4.69 -14.90
CA GLY A 246 -9.17 3.64 -13.90
C GLY A 246 -10.63 3.24 -13.75
N ILE A 247 -10.89 2.27 -12.89
CA ILE A 247 -12.21 1.76 -12.57
C ILE A 247 -12.67 2.39 -11.26
N ILE A 248 -13.81 3.07 -11.33
CA ILE A 248 -14.46 3.65 -10.17
C ILE A 248 -15.72 2.85 -9.89
N VAL A 249 -15.77 2.24 -8.71
CA VAL A 249 -16.93 1.51 -8.21
C VAL A 249 -17.89 2.53 -7.59
N VAL A 250 -19.14 2.53 -8.02
CA VAL A 250 -20.22 3.41 -7.56
C VAL A 250 -21.34 2.58 -6.93
N PRO A 251 -22.16 3.13 -6.01
CA PRO A 251 -23.37 2.46 -5.56
C PRO A 251 -24.35 2.29 -6.72
N THR A 252 -24.87 1.08 -6.93
CA THR A 252 -25.81 0.81 -8.05
C THR A 252 -27.05 1.70 -7.98
N GLN A 253 -27.52 2.03 -6.78
CA GLN A 253 -28.67 2.92 -6.58
C GLN A 253 -28.45 4.35 -7.13
N ASP A 254 -27.19 4.78 -7.32
CA ASP A 254 -26.86 6.10 -7.86
C ASP A 254 -26.82 6.12 -9.40
N LEU A 255 -26.85 4.97 -10.08
CA LEU A 255 -26.94 4.90 -11.56
C LEU A 255 -28.26 5.46 -12.11
N GLY A 256 -29.24 5.70 -11.25
CA GLY A 256 -30.57 6.19 -11.63
C GLY A 256 -31.51 5.09 -12.11
N ARG A 257 -32.72 5.48 -12.54
CA ARG A 257 -33.82 4.54 -12.86
C ARG A 257 -33.65 3.78 -14.18
N GLN A 258 -32.60 4.04 -14.97
CA GLN A 258 -32.38 3.36 -16.24
C GLN A 258 -31.55 2.10 -16.04
N LYS A 259 -31.99 0.98 -16.65
CA LYS A 259 -31.26 -0.30 -16.71
C LYS A 259 -30.03 -0.16 -17.60
N ALA A 260 -29.04 0.64 -17.20
CA ALA A 260 -27.78 0.71 -17.90
C ALA A 260 -27.12 -0.68 -17.91
N ALA A 261 -26.73 -1.13 -19.09
CA ALA A 261 -26.07 -2.39 -19.32
C ALA A 261 -24.56 -2.20 -19.44
N ALA A 262 -23.80 -3.28 -19.27
CA ALA A 262 -22.38 -3.24 -19.54
C ALA A 262 -22.13 -2.79 -20.99
N GLY A 263 -21.23 -1.82 -21.18
CA GLY A 263 -20.96 -1.16 -22.46
C GLY A 263 -21.59 0.23 -22.61
N ASP A 264 -22.58 0.58 -21.77
CA ASP A 264 -23.24 1.88 -21.84
C ASP A 264 -22.34 3.00 -21.28
N ASN A 265 -22.40 4.17 -21.92
CA ASN A 265 -21.82 5.40 -21.36
C ASN A 265 -22.75 5.93 -20.26
N VAL A 266 -22.22 6.09 -19.06
CA VAL A 266 -22.96 6.56 -17.89
C VAL A 266 -22.31 7.81 -17.30
N THR A 267 -23.13 8.65 -16.67
CA THR A 267 -22.67 9.71 -15.77
C THR A 267 -23.41 9.56 -14.44
N VAL A 268 -22.65 9.35 -13.38
CA VAL A 268 -23.17 9.01 -12.04
C VAL A 268 -22.78 10.11 -11.08
N THR A 269 -23.77 10.77 -10.47
CA THR A 269 -23.53 11.66 -9.32
C THR A 269 -23.69 10.85 -8.05
N VAL A 270 -22.59 10.62 -7.34
CA VAL A 270 -22.54 9.74 -6.18
C VAL A 270 -23.16 10.46 -4.98
N LYS A 271 -24.21 9.88 -4.40
CA LYS A 271 -24.95 10.42 -3.26
C LYS A 271 -24.99 9.43 -2.11
N SER A 272 -24.87 8.15 -2.42
CA SER A 272 -25.10 7.06 -1.49
C SER A 272 -23.79 6.49 -0.95
N GLY A 273 -23.87 5.86 0.23
CA GLY A 273 -22.79 5.02 0.75
C GLY A 273 -22.82 3.62 0.12
N PHE A 274 -21.83 2.80 0.47
CA PHE A 274 -21.81 1.38 0.12
C PHE A 274 -22.45 0.56 1.25
N SER A 275 -23.31 -0.41 0.88
CA SER A 275 -24.04 -1.22 1.86
C SER A 275 -23.18 -2.35 2.43
N ALA A 276 -23.11 -2.45 3.76
CA ALA A 276 -22.47 -3.56 4.46
C ALA A 276 -23.23 -4.89 4.33
N ALA A 277 -24.52 -4.88 3.95
CA ALA A 277 -25.31 -6.10 3.77
C ALA A 277 -24.80 -6.99 2.61
N ALA A 278 -24.02 -6.41 1.69
CA ALA A 278 -23.31 -7.16 0.65
C ALA A 278 -22.10 -7.93 1.21
N ALA A 279 -21.54 -7.51 2.34
CA ALA A 279 -20.35 -8.10 2.96
C ALA A 279 -20.64 -9.42 3.70
N ASP A 280 -21.86 -9.62 4.22
CA ASP A 280 -22.19 -10.81 5.00
C ASP A 280 -22.32 -12.10 4.16
N ARG A 281 -22.53 -12.00 2.84
CA ARG A 281 -22.55 -13.17 1.93
C ARG A 281 -21.14 -13.66 1.57
N THR A 282 -20.18 -12.76 1.44
CA THR A 282 -18.78 -13.12 1.16
C THR A 282 -18.05 -13.64 2.40
N ALA A 283 -18.58 -13.44 3.61
CA ALA A 283 -18.05 -14.00 4.85
C ALA A 283 -18.44 -15.47 5.09
N GLN A 284 -19.53 -15.96 4.47
CA GLN A 284 -19.96 -17.37 4.57
C GLN A 284 -19.14 -18.32 3.69
N GLU A 285 -18.47 -17.80 2.66
CA GLU A 285 -17.37 -18.49 2.00
C GLU A 285 -16.07 -18.15 2.74
N LYS A 286 -15.71 -18.95 3.76
CA LYS A 286 -14.33 -18.93 4.26
C LYS A 286 -13.40 -19.03 3.05
N PRO A 287 -12.50 -18.07 2.79
CA PRO A 287 -11.57 -18.23 1.70
C PRO A 287 -10.65 -19.38 2.06
N ALA A 288 -10.81 -20.50 1.37
CA ALA A 288 -9.75 -21.49 1.29
C ALA A 288 -8.53 -20.77 0.70
N THR A 289 -7.51 -20.66 1.53
CA THR A 289 -6.13 -20.27 1.20
C THR A 289 -5.91 -18.83 0.72
N SER A 290 -5.17 -18.11 1.55
CA SER A 290 -4.37 -16.89 1.37
C SER A 290 -3.39 -16.88 0.18
N GLN A 291 -3.57 -17.74 -0.82
CA GLN A 291 -2.75 -17.81 -2.02
C GLN A 291 -3.01 -16.66 -3.01
N ARG A 292 -4.09 -15.87 -2.87
CA ARG A 292 -4.44 -14.81 -3.86
C ARG A 292 -3.91 -13.42 -3.56
N ALA A 293 -3.40 -13.15 -2.35
CA ALA A 293 -2.50 -12.02 -2.14
C ALA A 293 -1.12 -12.25 -2.83
N ALA A 294 -0.87 -13.47 -3.36
CA ALA A 294 0.43 -13.91 -3.89
C ALA A 294 0.80 -13.39 -5.27
N SER A 295 -0.15 -12.88 -6.04
CA SER A 295 0.16 -12.24 -7.32
C SER A 295 0.75 -10.83 -7.14
N TYR A 296 0.47 -10.15 -6.02
CA TYR A 296 0.76 -8.72 -5.84
C TYR A 296 2.27 -8.38 -5.87
N TRP A 297 3.11 -9.21 -5.23
CA TRP A 297 4.57 -9.01 -5.17
C TRP A 297 5.37 -9.90 -6.15
N SER A 298 4.76 -10.94 -6.72
CA SER A 298 5.42 -11.85 -7.68
C SER A 298 5.36 -11.36 -9.14
N GLY A 299 4.31 -10.61 -9.51
CA GLY A 299 4.11 -10.07 -10.87
C GLY A 299 5.13 -9.03 -11.32
N GLN A 300 6.00 -8.53 -10.43
CA GLN A 300 7.11 -7.65 -10.78
C GLN A 300 8.30 -8.35 -11.45
N VAL A 301 8.32 -9.69 -11.52
CA VAL A 301 9.45 -10.43 -12.10
C VAL A 301 9.12 -11.05 -13.47
N GLN A 302 7.84 -11.19 -13.83
CA GLN A 302 7.46 -11.92 -15.07
C GLN A 302 7.21 -11.04 -16.31
N LYS A 303 7.00 -9.72 -16.20
CA LYS A 303 6.94 -8.83 -17.37
C LYS A 303 8.33 -8.30 -17.74
N GLY A 304 9.18 -9.21 -18.20
CA GLY A 304 10.52 -8.91 -18.72
C GLY A 304 11.09 -9.99 -19.64
N GLN A 305 10.25 -10.85 -20.21
CA GLN A 305 10.68 -11.85 -21.19
C GLN A 305 9.81 -11.75 -22.44
N GLY A 306 10.41 -11.24 -23.53
CA GLY A 306 9.76 -11.11 -24.82
C GLY A 306 10.48 -10.18 -25.80
N ALA A 307 11.65 -10.62 -26.28
CA ALA A 307 12.26 -10.31 -27.59
C ALA A 307 12.92 -8.92 -27.84
N ARG A 308 14.27 -8.86 -27.79
CA ARG A 308 15.21 -8.88 -28.95
C ARG A 308 16.59 -8.29 -28.59
N SER A 309 17.63 -9.09 -28.87
CA SER A 309 19.03 -8.78 -29.25
C SER A 309 19.79 -7.57 -28.65
N SER A 310 20.80 -7.90 -27.84
CA SER A 310 22.17 -7.34 -27.69
C SER A 310 22.70 -6.43 -28.82
N PRO A 311 23.69 -5.51 -28.57
CA PRO A 311 24.91 -5.86 -27.82
C PRO A 311 25.56 -4.82 -26.89
N ALA A 312 26.32 -5.39 -25.94
CA ALA A 312 27.57 -4.92 -25.31
C ALA A 312 27.82 -3.41 -25.16
N GLY A 313 27.87 -2.96 -23.89
CA GLY A 313 28.41 -1.67 -23.50
C GLY A 313 29.07 -1.76 -22.13
N VAL A 314 30.39 -1.74 -22.13
CA VAL A 314 31.31 -1.75 -20.98
C VAL A 314 31.00 -0.59 -20.03
N MET A 315 31.04 -0.84 -18.71
CA MET A 315 31.06 0.22 -17.69
C MET A 315 32.29 1.10 -17.91
N LYS A 316 32.09 2.39 -18.20
CA LYS A 316 33.08 3.43 -17.97
C LYS A 316 32.56 4.37 -16.89
N GLU A 317 33.38 4.58 -15.87
CA GLU A 317 33.26 5.65 -14.89
C GLU A 317 33.17 7.01 -15.61
N PRO A 318 32.34 7.95 -15.16
CA PRO A 318 32.39 9.31 -15.69
C PRO A 318 33.50 10.10 -15.00
N ASP A 319 34.53 10.44 -15.78
CA ASP A 319 35.46 11.53 -15.51
C ASP A 319 34.70 12.85 -15.37
N ALA A 320 35.11 13.63 -14.36
CA ALA A 320 34.61 14.97 -14.09
C ALA A 320 35.06 15.99 -15.15
N PRO A 321 34.25 17.01 -15.45
CA PRO A 321 34.77 18.28 -15.93
C PRO A 321 34.69 19.35 -14.83
N ALA A 322 35.85 19.95 -14.57
CA ALA A 322 36.01 21.14 -13.74
C ALA A 322 35.19 22.33 -14.30
N ALA A 323 34.30 22.89 -13.49
CA ALA A 323 33.64 24.16 -13.76
C ALA A 323 33.91 25.15 -12.62
N LYS A 324 34.46 26.31 -12.99
CA LYS A 324 34.96 27.40 -12.16
C LYS A 324 33.90 28.00 -11.24
N LEU A 325 34.26 28.15 -9.96
CA LEU A 325 33.59 28.98 -8.96
C LEU A 325 33.63 30.46 -9.35
N ARG A 326 32.46 31.12 -9.34
CA ARG A 326 32.33 32.58 -9.14
C ARG A 326 31.27 32.80 -8.06
N GLY A 327 31.71 33.16 -6.86
CA GLY A 327 30.83 33.56 -5.76
C GLY A 327 30.35 35.01 -5.89
N PRO A 328 29.24 35.40 -5.26
CA PRO A 328 28.88 36.79 -5.07
C PRO A 328 29.59 37.38 -3.83
N LYS A 329 30.15 38.58 -4.00
CA LYS A 329 30.72 39.40 -2.94
C LYS A 329 29.60 39.95 -2.05
N LEU A 330 29.72 39.72 -0.75
CA LEU A 330 29.00 40.45 0.29
C LEU A 330 29.60 41.86 0.44
N ARG A 331 28.74 42.84 0.73
CA ARG A 331 29.08 44.06 1.48
C ARG A 331 28.39 43.96 2.82
#